data_AF-A0A2E4N9A0-F1
#
_entry.id   AF-A0A2E4N9A0-F1
#
_cell.length_a   1.000
_cell.length_b   1.000
_cell.length_c   1.000
_cell.angle_alpha   90.00
_cell.angle_beta   90.00
_cell.angle_gamma   90.00
#
_symmetry.space_group_name_H-M   'P 1'
#
loop_
_entity.id
_entity.type
_entity.pdbx_description
1 polymer ?
#
loop_
_entity_poly.entity_id
_entity_poly.type
_entity_poly.pdbx_seq_one_letter_code
_entity_poly.pdbx_strand_id
1 'polypeptide(L)'
;VGHLINNSYRLGKNVPFNKKAGQFGDNKDAFEHFGRLHDVMSNGVKVKDGSNYTVGPWLNFDPENEIHTGDNADAANALLKDFNRPGFEIPTIDKV
;
A
#
# COMPACT_ATOMS: atom_id res chain seq x y z
N VAL A 1 -11.33 -4.86 9.25
CA VAL A 1 -10.62 -4.34 8.05
C VAL A 1 -9.21 -3.79 8.41
N GLY A 2 -8.44 -4.47 9.27
CA GLY A 2 -7.28 -3.87 9.98
C GLY A 2 -6.01 -3.63 9.16
N HIS A 3 -5.95 -4.01 7.88
CA HIS A 3 -4.74 -3.92 7.07
C HIS A 3 -4.90 -3.16 5.75
N LEU A 4 -6.07 -2.53 5.51
CA LEU A 4 -6.36 -1.81 4.27
C LEU A 4 -5.24 -0.82 3.90
N ILE A 5 -4.77 -0.07 4.89
CA ILE A 5 -3.73 0.96 4.74
C ILE A 5 -2.37 0.37 4.38
N ASN A 6 -2.12 -0.90 4.74
CA ASN A 6 -0.82 -1.56 4.52
C ASN A 6 -0.75 -2.31 3.19
N ASN A 7 -1.85 -2.44 2.47
CA ASN A 7 -1.89 -3.19 1.20
C ASN A 7 -0.99 -2.55 0.15
N SER A 8 -0.98 -1.22 0.04
CA SER A 8 -0.09 -0.52 -0.89
C SER A 8 1.38 -0.80 -0.56
N TYR A 9 1.76 -0.78 0.72
CA TYR A 9 3.12 -1.12 1.15
C TYR A 9 3.49 -2.57 0.83
N ARG A 10 2.60 -3.53 1.06
CA ARG A 10 2.83 -4.97 0.76
C ARG A 10 2.98 -5.26 -0.72
N LEU A 11 2.30 -4.48 -1.58
CA LEU A 11 2.44 -4.53 -3.03
C LEU A 11 3.58 -3.65 -3.56
N GLY A 12 4.29 -2.96 -2.66
CA GLY A 12 5.30 -1.99 -3.01
C GLY A 12 6.57 -2.58 -3.61
N LYS A 13 7.27 -1.74 -4.37
CA LYS A 13 8.54 -2.10 -4.99
C LYS A 13 9.69 -1.39 -4.31
N ASN A 14 10.84 -2.06 -4.34
CA ASN A 14 12.09 -1.50 -3.83
C ASN A 14 12.64 -0.49 -4.84
N VAL A 15 12.81 0.76 -4.44
CA VAL A 15 13.30 1.85 -5.28
C VAL A 15 14.39 2.63 -4.55
N PRO A 16 15.37 3.21 -5.26
CA PRO A 16 16.45 3.95 -4.60
C PRO A 16 15.92 5.06 -3.69
N PHE A 17 16.59 5.28 -2.55
CA PHE A 17 16.29 6.37 -1.63
C PHE A 17 16.54 7.73 -2.29
N ASN A 18 15.53 8.26 -2.97
CA ASN A 18 15.61 9.54 -3.66
C ASN A 18 14.28 10.31 -3.57
N LYS A 19 14.34 11.64 -3.66
CA LYS A 19 13.16 12.53 -3.52
C LYS A 19 12.12 12.40 -4.64
N LYS A 20 12.48 11.77 -5.76
CA LYS A 20 11.62 11.51 -6.93
C LYS A 20 11.09 10.07 -6.97
N ALA A 21 11.33 9.28 -5.93
CA ALA A 21 10.95 7.86 -5.91
C ALA A 21 9.43 7.65 -5.78
N GLY A 22 8.72 8.66 -5.29
CA GLY A 22 7.26 8.65 -5.21
C GLY A 22 6.59 8.85 -6.59
N GLN A 23 5.64 7.97 -6.90
CA GLN A 23 4.80 8.06 -8.09
C GLN A 23 3.38 8.49 -7.68
N PHE A 24 3.17 9.78 -7.44
CA PHE A 24 1.89 10.30 -6.91
C PHE A 24 0.99 10.98 -7.97
N GLY A 25 1.28 10.78 -9.27
CA GLY A 25 0.49 11.36 -10.37
C GLY A 25 0.42 12.89 -10.30
N ASP A 26 -0.78 13.45 -10.22
CA ASP A 26 -1.01 14.90 -10.07
C ASP A 26 -1.33 15.32 -8.62
N ASN A 27 -1.19 14.42 -7.64
CA ASN A 27 -1.50 14.71 -6.24
C ASN A 27 -0.39 15.54 -5.59
N LYS A 28 -0.56 16.86 -5.62
CA LYS A 28 0.39 17.84 -5.10
C LYS A 28 0.70 17.64 -3.61
N ASP A 29 -0.31 17.35 -2.80
CA ASP A 29 -0.14 17.16 -1.36
C ASP A 29 0.72 15.93 -1.07
N ALA A 30 0.49 14.82 -1.79
CA ALA A 30 1.29 13.61 -1.66
C ALA A 30 2.77 13.86 -2.02
N PHE A 31 3.04 14.62 -3.09
CA PHE A 31 4.41 15.03 -3.43
C PHE A 31 5.05 15.89 -2.34
N GLU A 32 4.33 16.87 -1.83
CA GLU A 32 4.83 17.77 -0.79
C GLU A 32 5.17 17.00 0.49
N HIS A 33 4.24 16.17 0.97
CA HIS A 33 4.43 15.39 2.20
C HIS A 33 5.55 14.36 2.05
N PHE A 34 5.65 13.68 0.90
CA PHE A 34 6.77 12.78 0.63
C PHE A 34 8.11 13.53 0.57
N GLY A 35 8.14 14.72 -0.06
CA GLY A 35 9.33 15.56 -0.12
C GLY A 35 9.81 15.97 1.28
N ARG A 36 8.89 16.39 2.15
CA ARG A 36 9.18 16.72 3.55
C ARG A 36 9.71 15.50 4.33
N LEU A 37 9.10 14.33 4.15
CA LEU A 37 9.57 13.08 4.76
C LEU A 37 11.01 12.76 4.31
N HIS A 38 11.30 12.85 3.01
CA HIS A 38 12.64 12.63 2.48
C HIS A 38 13.65 13.59 3.09
N ASP A 39 13.31 14.88 3.20
CA ASP A 39 14.21 15.89 3.76
C ASP A 39 14.53 15.61 5.24
N VAL A 40 13.55 15.18 6.04
CA VAL A 40 13.77 14.76 7.44
C VAL A 40 14.65 13.51 7.52
N MET A 41 14.39 12.52 6.68
CA MET A 41 15.15 11.26 6.68
C MET A 41 16.59 11.46 6.20
N SER A 42 16.80 12.31 5.19
CA SER A 42 18.12 12.61 4.63
C SER A 42 18.93 13.52 5.55
N ASN A 43 18.38 14.67 5.95
CA ASN A 43 19.15 15.69 6.68
C ASN A 43 19.12 15.50 8.19
N GLY A 44 17.98 15.07 8.73
CA GLY A 44 17.79 14.87 10.17
C GLY A 44 18.33 13.53 10.63
N VAL A 45 17.79 12.44 10.06
CA VAL A 45 18.13 11.07 10.46
C VAL A 45 19.45 10.59 9.83
N LYS A 46 19.85 11.17 8.69
CA LYS A 46 21.08 10.81 7.95
C LYS A 46 21.08 9.35 7.52
N VAL A 47 20.00 8.95 6.85
CA VAL A 47 19.89 7.62 6.21
C VAL A 47 21.09 7.41 5.27
N LYS A 48 21.70 6.23 5.34
CA LYS A 48 22.93 5.90 4.60
C LYS A 48 22.70 5.87 3.09
N ASP A 49 23.73 6.26 2.34
CA ASP A 49 23.78 6.08 0.88
C ASP A 49 23.59 4.62 0.49
N GLY A 50 22.84 4.38 -0.59
CA GLY A 50 22.47 3.04 -1.06
C GLY A 50 21.26 2.42 -0.35
N SER A 51 20.63 3.14 0.58
CA SER A 51 19.32 2.74 1.12
C SER A 51 18.23 2.83 0.05
N ASN A 52 17.12 2.13 0.29
CA ASN A 52 15.98 2.11 -0.61
C ASN A 52 14.67 2.41 0.12
N TYR A 53 13.68 2.88 -0.62
CA TYR A 53 12.29 2.95 -0.19
C TYR A 53 11.51 1.74 -0.69
N THR A 54 10.50 1.35 0.07
CA THR A 54 9.38 0.54 -0.44
C THR A 54 8.25 1.49 -0.81
N VAL A 55 7.98 1.64 -2.11
CA VAL A 55 6.92 2.52 -2.62
C VAL A 55 5.79 1.67 -3.17
N GLY A 56 4.61 1.83 -2.57
CA GLY A 56 3.37 1.16 -2.94
C GLY A 56 2.65 1.81 -4.13
N PRO A 57 1.88 1.04 -4.91
CA PRO A 57 0.98 1.61 -5.90
C PRO A 57 -0.14 2.40 -5.22
N TRP A 58 -0.75 3.33 -5.97
CA TRP A 58 -2.01 3.92 -5.57
C TRP A 58 -3.13 2.89 -5.66
N LEU A 59 -3.93 2.76 -4.61
CA LEU A 59 -5.04 1.81 -4.54
C LEU A 59 -6.35 2.59 -4.39
N ASN A 60 -7.35 2.20 -5.18
CA ASN A 60 -8.72 2.67 -4.99
C ASN A 60 -9.49 1.66 -4.15
N PHE A 61 -10.45 2.15 -3.37
CA PHE A 61 -11.27 1.34 -2.49
C PHE A 61 -12.73 1.77 -2.58
N ASP A 62 -13.61 0.81 -2.80
CA ASP A 62 -15.05 0.96 -2.75
C ASP A 62 -15.52 0.71 -1.30
N PRO A 63 -15.98 1.74 -0.58
CA PRO A 63 -16.41 1.60 0.80
C PRO A 63 -17.75 0.89 0.95
N GLU A 64 -18.58 0.81 -0.10
CA GLU A 64 -19.90 0.15 -0.01
C GLU A 64 -19.75 -1.37 -0.04
N ASN A 65 -18.91 -1.87 -0.95
CA ASN A 65 -18.64 -3.30 -1.11
C ASN A 65 -17.41 -3.78 -0.31
N GLU A 66 -16.69 -2.86 0.33
CA GLU A 66 -15.45 -3.08 1.07
C GLU A 66 -14.34 -3.78 0.25
N ILE A 67 -14.19 -3.42 -1.03
CA ILE A 67 -13.20 -4.02 -1.96
C ILE A 67 -12.34 -2.97 -2.66
N HIS A 68 -11.11 -3.34 -3.01
CA HIS A 68 -10.26 -2.58 -3.92
C HIS A 68 -10.75 -2.67 -5.36
N THR A 69 -10.54 -1.59 -6.12
CA THR A 69 -10.94 -1.44 -7.53
C THR A 69 -9.78 -0.91 -8.39
N GLY A 70 -9.86 -1.09 -9.71
CA GLY A 70 -8.83 -0.68 -10.68
C GLY A 70 -7.70 -1.70 -10.85
N ASP A 71 -6.58 -1.26 -11.44
CA ASP A 71 -5.54 -2.15 -11.98
C ASP A 71 -4.86 -3.06 -10.95
N ASN A 72 -4.79 -2.66 -9.68
CA ASN A 72 -4.16 -3.44 -8.60
C ASN A 72 -5.19 -4.13 -7.68
N ALA A 73 -6.47 -4.15 -8.07
CA ALA A 73 -7.57 -4.64 -7.24
C ALA A 73 -7.38 -6.09 -6.81
N ASP A 74 -7.10 -7.01 -7.74
CA ASP A 74 -7.02 -8.44 -7.45
C ASP A 74 -5.94 -8.75 -6.41
N ALA A 75 -4.74 -8.19 -6.60
CA ALA A 75 -3.63 -8.36 -5.68
C ALA A 75 -3.90 -7.71 -4.32
N ALA A 76 -4.56 -6.56 -4.28
CA ALA A 76 -4.89 -5.88 -3.04
C ALA A 76 -6.04 -6.59 -2.28
N ASN A 77 -7.04 -7.10 -3.00
CA ASN A 77 -8.17 -7.82 -2.43
C ASN A 77 -7.74 -9.17 -1.83
N ALA A 78 -6.76 -9.84 -2.43
CA ALA A 78 -6.15 -11.03 -1.85
C ALA A 78 -5.50 -10.77 -0.47
N LEU A 79 -5.17 -9.51 -0.15
CA LEU A 79 -4.61 -9.11 1.14
C LEU A 79 -5.65 -8.62 2.16
N LEU A 80 -6.91 -8.40 1.75
CA LEU A 80 -7.98 -7.97 2.67
C LEU A 80 -8.36 -9.08 3.66
N LYS A 81 -8.33 -10.33 3.19
CA LYS A 81 -8.62 -11.50 4.00
C LYS A 81 -7.73 -12.66 3.55
N ASP A 82 -7.01 -13.25 4.49
CA ASP A 82 -6.28 -14.50 4.23
C ASP A 82 -7.28 -15.61 3.87
N PHE A 83 -6.85 -16.53 3.00
CA PHE A 83 -7.65 -17.69 2.67
C PHE A 83 -7.98 -18.48 3.94
N ASN A 84 -9.25 -18.89 4.07
CA ASN A 84 -9.62 -19.81 5.13
C ASN A 84 -8.81 -21.10 4.95
N ARG A 85 -8.33 -21.68 6.05
CA ARG A 85 -7.66 -22.96 6.02
C ARG A 85 -8.63 -24.04 5.48
N PRO A 86 -8.18 -24.93 4.57
CA PRO A 86 -9.02 -26.02 4.09
C PRO A 86 -9.62 -26.84 5.24
N GLY A 87 -10.94 -27.03 5.23
CA GLY A 87 -11.71 -27.72 6.27
C GLY A 87 -12.13 -26.86 7.47
N PHE A 88 -11.80 -25.57 7.48
CA PHE A 88 -12.22 -24.58 8.50
C PHE A 88 -12.83 -23.34 7.84
N GLU A 89 -13.50 -23.51 6.70
CA GLU A 89 -14.14 -22.42 5.98
C GLU A 89 -15.34 -21.88 6.75
N ILE A 90 -15.45 -20.55 6.80
CA ILE A 90 -16.65 -19.88 7.34
C ILE A 90 -17.83 -20.20 6.40
N PRO A 91 -18.96 -20.69 6.91
CA PRO A 91 -20.15 -20.93 6.12
C PRO A 91 -20.60 -19.66 5.40
N THR A 92 -21.08 -19.80 4.18
CA THR A 92 -21.73 -18.72 3.45
C THR A 92 -23.15 -18.50 3.99
N ILE A 93 -23.72 -17.31 3.76
CA ILE A 93 -25.06 -16.94 4.27
C ILE A 93 -26.15 -17.94 3.84
N ASP A 94 -26.00 -18.56 2.67
CA ASP A 94 -26.90 -19.59 2.14
C ASP A 94 -26.83 -20.95 2.87
N LYS A 95 -25.87 -21.10 3.80
CA LYS A 95 -25.63 -22.33 4.57
C LYS A 95 -25.92 -22.19 6.06
N VAL A 96 -26.63 -21.12 6.46
CA VAL A 96 -27.04 -20.83 7.84
C VAL A 96 -28.56 -20.78 7.94
#